data_AF-A0A520A020-F1
#
_entry.id   AF-A0A520A020-F1
#
_cell.length_a   1.000
_cell.length_b   1.000
_cell.length_c   1.000
_cell.angle_alpha   90.00
_cell.angle_beta   90.00
_cell.angle_gamma   90.00
#
_symmetry.space_group_name_H-M   'P 1'
#
loop_
_entity.id
_entity.type
_entity.pdbx_description
1 polymer ?
#
loop_
_entity_poly.entity_id
_entity_poly.type
_entity_poly.pdbx_seq_one_letter_code
_entity_poly.pdbx_strand_id
1 'polypeptide(L)'
;MLSFTNPLKNNPQATLRLGLGLLLLGAVPVAQAQVRLPRLVSNGMVLQREAPVRIWGWAKPGEAVSVAFQNKTYRATTGLDGQWRVMLPAMQAGGPYDLTIKASNELTVKDILVGDVWLCSGQSNMETPMSRVRDKYPEVIAKANNPRIRQFEVPLTYAFSGPKADLTGGSWVPTTPQNVLKFSAVGYFFALDLQAKYQVPIGIIKDAVGGSPAEAWLSADALKQ
;
A
#
# COMPACT_ATOMS: atom_id res chain seq x y z
N MET A 1 26.60 68.68 -57.23
CA MET A 1 25.52 67.78 -56.78
C MET A 1 26.07 66.36 -56.88
N LEU A 2 26.27 65.67 -55.76
CA LEU A 2 26.69 64.24 -55.60
C LEU A 2 28.13 63.92 -56.10
N SER A 3 29.19 63.86 -55.29
CA SER A 3 29.58 62.88 -54.23
C SER A 3 29.75 61.43 -54.76
N PHE A 4 30.79 60.62 -54.50
CA PHE A 4 31.77 60.53 -53.41
C PHE A 4 33.10 59.86 -53.88
N THR A 5 34.09 59.94 -52.98
CA THR A 5 35.52 59.62 -53.03
C THR A 5 35.94 58.14 -52.86
N ASN A 6 37.20 57.91 -53.25
CA ASN A 6 38.08 56.74 -53.19
C ASN A 6 38.08 55.86 -51.90
N PRO A 7 38.58 54.60 -51.97
CA PRO A 7 38.70 53.68 -50.85
C PRO A 7 40.08 53.72 -50.17
N LEU A 8 40.14 53.51 -48.85
CA LEU A 8 41.38 53.22 -48.13
C LEU A 8 41.19 52.19 -47.00
N LYS A 9 41.91 51.08 -47.17
CA LYS A 9 42.84 50.41 -46.24
C LYS A 9 42.39 49.91 -44.85
N ASN A 10 42.79 48.64 -44.66
CA ASN A 10 43.48 48.04 -43.52
C ASN A 10 42.72 47.66 -42.25
N ASN A 11 42.74 46.34 -42.02
CA ASN A 11 42.56 45.65 -40.75
C ASN A 11 43.85 45.78 -39.90
N PRO A 12 43.77 45.79 -38.55
CA PRO A 12 44.27 44.59 -37.84
C PRO A 12 43.59 44.24 -36.49
N GLN A 13 43.62 42.93 -36.22
CA GLN A 13 43.76 42.25 -34.92
C GLN A 13 42.61 42.31 -33.89
N ALA A 14 41.77 41.26 -33.91
CA ALA A 14 40.95 40.86 -32.77
C ALA A 14 41.74 39.93 -31.84
N THR A 15 41.89 40.33 -30.58
CA THR A 15 42.54 39.59 -29.49
C THR A 15 41.62 38.49 -28.97
N LEU A 16 42.07 37.23 -29.00
CA LEU A 16 41.34 36.07 -28.46
C LEU A 16 41.61 35.98 -26.94
N ARG A 17 40.61 36.34 -26.11
CA ARG A 17 40.66 36.10 -24.66
C ARG A 17 40.16 34.69 -24.37
N LEU A 18 41.04 33.76 -24.00
CA LEU A 18 40.64 32.48 -23.39
C LEU A 18 40.14 32.75 -21.97
N GLY A 19 38.82 32.70 -21.77
CA GLY A 19 38.21 32.68 -20.44
C GLY A 19 38.29 31.27 -19.85
N LEU A 20 39.00 31.12 -18.72
CA LEU A 20 39.04 29.88 -17.95
C LEU A 20 37.72 29.77 -17.16
N GLY A 21 36.74 29.07 -17.71
CA GLY A 21 35.47 28.79 -17.04
C GLY A 21 35.64 27.74 -15.96
N LEU A 22 35.58 28.15 -14.69
CA LEU A 22 35.56 27.24 -13.54
C LEU A 22 34.21 26.50 -13.52
N LEU A 23 34.20 25.22 -13.94
CA LEU A 23 33.04 24.34 -13.79
C LEU A 23 32.84 24.04 -12.30
N LEU A 24 31.92 24.77 -11.66
CA LEU A 24 31.33 24.40 -10.38
C LEU A 24 30.47 23.14 -10.61
N LEU A 25 31.02 21.96 -10.34
CA LEU A 25 30.21 20.74 -10.14
C LEU A 25 29.38 20.93 -8.86
N GLY A 26 28.18 21.48 -9.01
CA GLY A 26 27.19 21.50 -7.95
C GLY A 26 26.85 20.06 -7.56
N ALA A 27 27.06 19.73 -6.28
CA ALA A 27 26.62 18.46 -5.73
C ALA A 27 25.09 18.37 -5.85
N VAL A 28 24.60 17.50 -6.75
CA VAL A 28 23.18 17.20 -6.85
C VAL A 28 22.79 16.45 -5.57
N PRO A 29 21.84 16.97 -4.77
CA PRO A 29 21.38 16.23 -3.59
C PRO A 29 20.78 14.91 -4.06
N VAL A 30 21.43 13.81 -3.69
CA VAL A 30 20.89 12.47 -3.94
C VAL A 30 19.66 12.33 -3.05
N ALA A 31 18.47 12.42 -3.64
CA ALA A 31 17.24 12.12 -2.93
C ALA A 31 17.33 10.69 -2.36
N GLN A 32 17.41 10.58 -1.03
CA GLN A 32 17.31 9.29 -0.36
C GLN A 32 15.85 8.87 -0.38
N ALA A 33 15.50 7.95 -1.28
CA ALA A 33 14.18 7.33 -1.28
C ALA A 33 14.08 6.42 -0.05
N GLN A 34 13.25 6.82 0.91
CA GLN A 34 12.99 6.05 2.12
C GLN A 34 12.20 4.78 1.79
N VAL A 35 12.41 3.73 2.59
CA VAL A 35 11.56 2.54 2.53
C VAL A 35 10.11 2.95 2.84
N ARG A 36 9.18 2.52 2.00
CA ARG A 36 7.74 2.70 2.16
C ARG A 36 7.00 1.38 1.95
N LEU A 37 5.90 1.21 2.67
CA LEU A 37 5.05 0.03 2.61
C LEU A 37 3.75 0.34 1.87
N PRO A 38 3.11 -0.68 1.24
CA PRO A 38 1.75 -0.52 0.74
C PRO A 38 0.79 -0.25 1.89
N ARG A 39 -0.31 0.46 1.63
CA ARG A 39 -1.32 0.79 2.65
C ARG A 39 -1.86 -0.43 3.40
N LEU A 40 -1.97 -1.56 2.71
CA LEU A 40 -2.45 -2.81 3.28
C LEU A 40 -1.50 -3.40 4.33
N VAL A 41 -0.19 -3.15 4.22
CA VAL A 41 0.82 -3.56 5.21
C VAL A 41 0.98 -2.43 6.21
N SER A 42 0.12 -2.43 7.23
CA SER A 42 0.02 -1.37 8.23
C SER A 42 -0.38 -1.91 9.60
N ASN A 43 -0.32 -1.06 10.62
CA ASN A 43 -0.63 -1.44 11.99
C ASN A 43 -2.01 -2.09 12.09
N GLY A 44 -2.13 -3.12 12.92
CA GLY A 44 -3.40 -3.83 13.08
C GLY A 44 -3.68 -4.88 12.01
N MET A 45 -2.79 -5.10 11.03
CA MET A 45 -3.04 -6.08 9.97
C MET A 45 -3.18 -7.52 10.48
N VAL A 46 -3.86 -8.34 9.66
CA VAL A 46 -3.93 -9.79 9.84
C VAL A 46 -3.17 -10.45 8.69
N LEU A 47 -2.22 -11.31 9.00
CA LEU A 47 -1.48 -12.13 8.04
C LEU A 47 -2.08 -13.53 7.94
N GLN A 48 -2.09 -14.10 6.73
CA GLN A 48 -2.58 -15.46 6.50
C GLN A 48 -1.71 -16.50 7.23
N ARG A 49 -2.34 -17.36 8.02
CA ARG A 49 -1.70 -18.53 8.64
C ARG A 49 -1.52 -19.67 7.64
N GLU A 50 -0.65 -20.61 7.97
CA GLU A 50 -0.48 -21.89 7.26
C GLU A 50 -0.12 -21.78 5.76
N ALA A 51 0.29 -20.58 5.32
CA ALA A 51 0.79 -20.32 3.98
C ALA A 51 1.98 -19.36 4.04
N PRO A 52 2.93 -19.44 3.10
CA PRO A 52 3.95 -18.42 2.94
C PRO A 52 3.32 -17.04 2.66
N VAL A 53 3.75 -16.01 3.40
CA VAL A 53 3.19 -14.65 3.30
C VAL A 53 4.22 -13.69 2.73
N ARG A 54 3.84 -12.92 1.73
CA ARG A 54 4.69 -11.87 1.17
C ARG A 54 4.60 -10.61 2.02
N ILE A 55 5.75 -10.05 2.37
CA ILE A 55 5.88 -8.65 2.81
C ILE A 55 6.68 -7.92 1.75
N TRP A 56 6.17 -6.79 1.30
CA TRP A 56 6.78 -6.03 0.20
C TRP A 56 6.64 -4.53 0.44
N GLY A 57 7.36 -3.77 -0.36
CA GLY A 57 7.31 -2.33 -0.36
C GLY A 57 8.17 -1.76 -1.46
N TRP A 58 8.48 -0.47 -1.32
CA TRP A 58 9.34 0.24 -2.24
C TRP A 58 10.50 0.88 -1.47
N ALA A 59 11.64 1.00 -2.11
CA ALA A 59 12.83 1.67 -1.60
C ALA A 59 13.71 2.12 -2.78
N LYS A 60 14.91 2.64 -2.51
CA LYS A 60 15.86 2.97 -3.60
C LYS A 60 16.36 1.67 -4.28
N PRO A 61 16.49 1.62 -5.62
CA PRO A 61 17.14 0.50 -6.29
C PRO A 61 18.52 0.15 -5.71
N GLY A 62 18.76 -1.14 -5.51
CA GLY A 62 19.99 -1.67 -4.90
C GLY A 62 20.05 -1.55 -3.37
N GLU A 63 19.07 -0.91 -2.73
CA GLU A 63 19.04 -0.77 -1.27
C GLU A 63 18.79 -2.10 -0.57
N ALA A 64 19.58 -2.39 0.46
CA ALA A 64 19.38 -3.55 1.32
C ALA A 64 18.26 -3.28 2.33
N VAL A 65 17.29 -4.20 2.38
CA VAL A 65 16.16 -4.16 3.29
C VAL A 65 16.21 -5.37 4.21
N SER A 66 16.07 -5.13 5.52
CA SER A 66 16.01 -6.16 6.55
C SER A 66 14.66 -6.12 7.25
N VAL A 67 13.94 -7.24 7.27
CA VAL A 67 12.64 -7.39 7.93
C VAL A 67 12.80 -8.32 9.12
N ALA A 68 12.51 -7.84 10.32
CA ALA A 68 12.49 -8.64 11.54
C ALA A 68 11.04 -8.97 11.94
N PHE A 69 10.74 -10.24 12.11
CA PHE A 69 9.41 -10.73 12.52
C PHE A 69 9.54 -12.05 13.27
N GLN A 70 8.86 -12.18 14.43
CA GLN A 70 8.90 -13.38 15.29
C GLN A 70 10.32 -13.93 15.54
N ASN A 71 11.22 -13.06 16.01
CA ASN A 71 12.64 -13.37 16.30
C ASN A 71 13.46 -13.88 15.10
N LYS A 72 12.95 -13.73 13.88
CA LYS A 72 13.66 -14.07 12.63
C LYS A 72 13.92 -12.80 11.83
N THR A 73 15.02 -12.80 11.09
CA THR A 73 15.39 -11.72 10.18
C THR A 73 15.42 -12.23 8.74
N TYR A 74 14.71 -11.54 7.86
CA TYR A 74 14.62 -11.79 6.44
C TYR A 74 15.28 -10.62 5.72
N ARG A 75 15.98 -10.88 4.61
CA ARG A 75 16.72 -9.87 3.86
C ARG A 75 16.26 -9.85 2.41
N ALA A 76 16.21 -8.66 1.83
CA ALA A 76 15.98 -8.43 0.42
C ALA A 76 16.91 -7.33 -0.10
N THR A 77 17.14 -7.33 -1.40
CA THR A 77 17.71 -6.19 -2.11
C THR A 77 16.65 -5.63 -3.02
N THR A 78 16.50 -4.31 -3.00
CA THR A 78 15.51 -3.62 -3.82
C THR A 78 15.88 -3.70 -5.29
N GLY A 79 14.93 -4.12 -6.13
CA GLY A 79 15.10 -4.25 -7.57
C GLY A 79 15.26 -2.89 -8.27
N LEU A 80 15.59 -2.95 -9.56
CA LEU A 80 15.69 -1.76 -10.42
C LEU A 80 14.34 -1.05 -10.60
N ASP A 81 13.24 -1.77 -10.41
CA ASP A 81 11.86 -1.26 -10.39
C ASP A 81 11.50 -0.54 -9.07
N GLY A 82 12.45 -0.43 -8.13
CA GLY A 82 12.25 0.19 -6.82
C GLY A 82 11.43 -0.66 -5.86
N GLN A 83 11.17 -1.94 -6.16
CA GLN A 83 10.40 -2.84 -5.32
C GLN A 83 11.31 -3.82 -4.56
N TRP A 84 10.91 -4.17 -3.34
CA TRP A 84 11.53 -5.24 -2.58
C TRP A 84 10.45 -6.16 -2.00
N ARG A 85 10.82 -7.41 -1.73
CA ARG A 85 9.94 -8.36 -1.08
C ARG A 85 10.72 -9.39 -0.26
N VAL A 86 10.12 -9.85 0.82
CA VAL A 86 10.53 -11.05 1.56
C VAL A 86 9.36 -12.02 1.64
N MET A 87 9.65 -13.31 1.75
CA MET A 87 8.66 -14.34 2.02
C MET A 87 8.81 -14.78 3.48
N LEU A 88 7.79 -14.51 4.28
CA LEU A 88 7.63 -15.13 5.58
C LEU A 88 7.19 -16.59 5.36
N PRO A 89 7.75 -17.56 6.09
CA PRO A 89 7.30 -18.95 6.01
C PRO A 89 5.85 -19.08 6.52
N ALA A 90 5.24 -20.25 6.31
CA ALA A 90 3.96 -20.57 6.94
C ALA A 90 4.06 -20.44 8.46
N MET A 91 3.04 -19.83 9.07
CA MET A 91 2.99 -19.52 10.50
C MET A 91 1.69 -20.04 11.11
N GLN A 92 1.76 -20.42 12.38
CA GLN A 92 0.57 -20.76 13.16
C GLN A 92 -0.19 -19.49 13.55
N ALA A 93 -1.49 -19.63 13.83
CA ALA A 93 -2.30 -18.53 14.29
C ALA A 93 -1.77 -17.96 15.62
N GLY A 94 -1.84 -16.64 15.81
CA GLY A 94 -1.34 -16.00 17.02
C GLY A 94 -1.17 -14.48 16.91
N GLY A 95 -0.35 -13.93 17.79
CA GLY A 95 -0.11 -12.50 17.96
C GLY A 95 -0.74 -11.95 19.25
N PRO A 96 -0.66 -10.62 19.47
CA PRO A 96 -0.08 -9.63 18.56
C PRO A 96 1.45 -9.73 18.45
N TYR A 97 1.97 -9.43 17.27
CA TYR A 97 3.39 -9.33 16.97
C TYR A 97 3.74 -7.96 16.39
N ASP A 98 5.02 -7.60 16.46
CA ASP A 98 5.56 -6.43 15.76
C ASP A 98 6.50 -6.88 14.63
N LEU A 99 6.48 -6.14 13.52
CA LEU A 99 7.34 -6.33 12.36
C LEU A 99 8.16 -5.06 12.15
N THR A 100 9.48 -5.17 12.20
CA THR A 100 10.40 -4.04 12.01
C THR A 100 11.10 -4.16 10.66
N ILE A 101 11.08 -3.09 9.87
CA ILE A 101 11.77 -2.98 8.59
C ILE A 101 12.90 -1.97 8.77
N LYS A 102 14.13 -2.38 8.48
CA LYS A 102 15.32 -1.52 8.49
C LYS A 102 15.90 -1.43 7.08
N ALA A 103 16.10 -0.20 6.63
CA ALA A 103 16.79 0.17 5.40
C ALA A 103 17.57 1.47 5.68
N SER A 104 17.54 2.47 4.79
CA SER A 104 17.99 3.84 5.09
C SER A 104 17.19 4.52 6.21
N ASN A 105 15.95 4.08 6.45
CA ASN A 105 15.11 4.43 7.59
C ASN A 105 14.55 3.15 8.25
N GLU A 106 13.97 3.31 9.44
CA GLU A 106 13.33 2.24 10.19
C GLU A 106 11.82 2.46 10.28
N LEU A 107 11.04 1.43 9.94
CA LEU A 107 9.59 1.38 10.10
C LEU A 107 9.22 0.23 11.04
N THR A 108 8.21 0.42 11.88
CA THR A 108 7.64 -0.67 12.68
C THR A 108 6.14 -0.75 12.43
N VAL A 109 5.68 -1.93 12.00
CA VAL A 109 4.27 -2.29 11.90
C VAL A 109 3.89 -3.05 13.16
N LYS A 110 2.97 -2.49 13.93
CA LYS A 110 2.58 -2.99 15.25
C LYS A 110 1.26 -3.74 15.22
N ASP A 111 1.04 -4.53 16.27
CA ASP A 111 -0.23 -5.20 16.51
C ASP A 111 -0.65 -6.09 15.33
N ILE A 112 0.25 -6.96 14.88
CA ILE A 112 -0.01 -7.88 13.77
C ILE A 112 -0.58 -9.18 14.33
N LEU A 113 -1.71 -9.63 13.78
CA LEU A 113 -2.24 -10.97 14.04
C LEU A 113 -1.88 -11.92 12.90
N VAL A 114 -1.75 -13.21 13.21
CA VAL A 114 -1.66 -14.29 12.21
C VAL A 114 -2.93 -15.13 12.33
N GLY A 115 -3.68 -15.28 11.24
CA GLY A 115 -5.01 -15.89 11.21
C GLY A 115 -5.53 -16.11 9.79
N ASP A 116 -6.85 -16.18 9.60
CA ASP A 116 -7.44 -16.35 8.28
C ASP A 116 -7.85 -14.99 7.68
N VAL A 117 -7.46 -14.74 6.44
CA VAL A 117 -7.72 -13.47 5.73
C VAL A 117 -8.68 -13.69 4.57
N TRP A 118 -9.75 -12.91 4.52
CA TRP A 118 -10.82 -13.05 3.54
C TRP A 118 -11.02 -11.75 2.77
N LEU A 119 -11.12 -11.86 1.44
CA LEU A 119 -11.54 -10.76 0.58
C LEU A 119 -13.06 -10.79 0.44
N CYS A 120 -13.72 -9.75 0.93
CA CYS A 120 -15.15 -9.53 0.84
C CYS A 120 -15.44 -8.52 -0.28
N SER A 121 -15.66 -9.02 -1.50
CA SER A 121 -15.92 -8.20 -2.69
C SER A 121 -17.32 -8.44 -3.28
N GLY A 122 -17.72 -7.60 -4.22
CA GLY A 122 -19.00 -7.65 -4.90
C GLY A 122 -19.76 -6.33 -4.80
N GLN A 123 -21.09 -6.41 -4.76
CA GLN A 123 -21.98 -5.26 -4.82
C GLN A 123 -22.65 -4.90 -3.48
N SER A 124 -23.79 -4.19 -3.55
CA SER A 124 -24.51 -3.60 -2.42
C SER A 124 -24.78 -4.54 -1.24
N ASN A 125 -25.06 -5.82 -1.50
CA ASN A 125 -25.29 -6.79 -0.42
C ASN A 125 -24.01 -7.07 0.40
N MET A 126 -22.85 -7.16 -0.25
CA MET A 126 -21.57 -7.28 0.44
C MET A 126 -21.11 -5.94 1.03
N GLU A 127 -21.43 -4.83 0.38
CA GLU A 127 -21.10 -3.49 0.88
C GLU A 127 -21.87 -3.10 2.14
N THR A 128 -23.11 -3.59 2.29
CA THR A 128 -24.09 -3.14 3.31
C THR A 128 -23.45 -3.09 4.71
N PRO A 129 -23.29 -1.89 5.31
CA PRO A 129 -22.65 -1.76 6.60
C PRO A 129 -23.56 -2.19 7.77
N MET A 130 -22.96 -2.62 8.89
CA MET A 130 -23.68 -2.96 10.12
C MET A 130 -24.56 -1.82 10.65
N SER A 131 -24.18 -0.56 10.43
CA SER A 131 -25.00 0.60 10.76
C SER A 131 -26.38 0.60 10.10
N ARG A 132 -26.53 0.01 8.91
CA ARG A 132 -27.83 -0.11 8.22
C ARG A 132 -28.71 -1.23 8.77
N VAL A 133 -28.17 -2.14 9.57
CA VAL A 133 -28.91 -3.25 10.19
C VAL A 133 -28.97 -3.13 11.72
N ARG A 134 -28.61 -1.95 12.26
CA ARG A 134 -28.50 -1.71 13.70
C ARG A 134 -29.80 -1.91 14.46
N ASP A 135 -30.94 -1.57 13.85
CA ASP A 135 -32.25 -1.68 14.50
C ASP A 135 -32.67 -3.16 14.62
N LYS A 136 -32.18 -4.01 13.71
CA LYS A 136 -32.41 -5.46 13.74
C LYS A 136 -31.43 -6.18 14.66
N TYR A 137 -30.19 -5.70 14.78
CA TYR A 137 -29.13 -6.34 15.55
C TYR A 137 -28.46 -5.41 16.59
N PRO A 138 -29.22 -4.74 17.47
CA PRO A 138 -28.66 -3.79 18.42
C PRO A 138 -27.71 -4.47 19.42
N GLU A 139 -28.07 -5.68 19.88
CA GLU A 139 -27.27 -6.48 20.82
C GLU A 139 -25.94 -6.94 20.24
N VAL A 140 -25.92 -7.30 18.96
CA VAL A 140 -24.69 -7.73 18.26
C VAL A 140 -23.70 -6.58 18.22
N ILE A 141 -24.16 -5.37 17.88
CA ILE A 141 -23.32 -4.17 17.82
C ILE A 141 -22.83 -3.78 19.22
N ALA A 142 -23.73 -3.77 20.22
CA ALA A 142 -23.37 -3.41 21.59
C ALA A 142 -22.29 -4.33 22.18
N LYS A 143 -22.32 -5.62 21.82
CA LYS A 143 -21.37 -6.65 22.29
C LYS A 143 -20.15 -6.83 21.37
N ALA A 144 -20.06 -6.08 20.27
CA ALA A 144 -18.99 -6.22 19.29
C ALA A 144 -17.65 -5.69 19.84
N ASN A 145 -17.00 -6.41 20.75
CA ASN A 145 -15.71 -6.06 21.33
C ASN A 145 -14.74 -7.24 21.22
N ASN A 146 -14.25 -7.49 20.01
CA ASN A 146 -13.39 -8.63 19.70
C ASN A 146 -12.22 -8.18 18.81
N PRO A 147 -11.06 -7.81 19.39
CA PRO A 147 -9.93 -7.30 18.60
C PRO A 147 -9.29 -8.34 17.69
N ARG A 148 -9.68 -9.63 17.79
CA ARG A 148 -9.22 -10.71 16.91
C ARG A 148 -9.98 -10.77 15.58
N ILE A 149 -11.05 -9.99 15.43
CA ILE A 149 -11.72 -9.77 14.14
C ILE A 149 -11.42 -8.34 13.70
N ARG A 150 -10.84 -8.17 12.51
CA ARG A 150 -10.42 -6.86 11.99
C ARG A 150 -10.86 -6.67 10.55
N GLN A 151 -11.19 -5.45 10.18
CA GLN A 151 -11.50 -5.08 8.80
C GLN A 151 -10.50 -4.05 8.27
N PHE A 152 -10.05 -4.24 7.03
CA PHE A 152 -9.49 -3.20 6.19
C PHE A 152 -10.54 -2.82 5.15
N GLU A 153 -10.94 -1.55 5.10
CA GLU A 153 -11.83 -1.05 4.05
C GLU A 153 -11.01 -0.44 2.92
N VAL A 154 -11.16 -1.01 1.71
CA VAL A 154 -10.58 -0.44 0.50
C VAL A 154 -11.36 0.82 0.13
N PRO A 155 -10.71 1.99 -0.01
CA PRO A 155 -11.40 3.20 -0.43
C PRO A 155 -12.00 3.05 -1.82
N LEU A 156 -13.24 3.52 -1.99
CA LEU A 156 -13.87 3.60 -3.29
C LEU A 156 -13.08 4.56 -4.19
N THR A 157 -12.39 3.99 -5.17
CA THR A 157 -11.63 4.74 -6.17
C THR A 157 -11.81 4.10 -7.54
N TYR A 158 -11.94 4.94 -8.57
CA TYR A 158 -12.05 4.46 -9.94
C TYR A 158 -10.67 4.30 -10.57
N ALA A 159 -10.43 3.15 -11.21
CA ALA A 159 -9.17 2.84 -11.87
C ALA A 159 -9.41 2.46 -13.34
N PHE A 160 -9.55 3.47 -14.20
CA PHE A 160 -9.80 3.27 -15.64
C PHE A 160 -8.55 2.92 -16.45
N SER A 161 -7.37 3.20 -15.91
CA SER A 161 -6.07 3.03 -16.59
C SER A 161 -5.35 1.73 -16.21
N GLY A 162 -6.05 0.78 -15.61
CA GLY A 162 -5.51 -0.47 -15.09
C GLY A 162 -5.19 -0.46 -13.59
N PRO A 163 -4.68 -1.60 -13.06
CA PRO A 163 -4.44 -1.78 -11.62
C PRO A 163 -3.48 -0.73 -11.06
N LYS A 164 -3.77 -0.26 -9.85
CA LYS A 164 -2.88 0.63 -9.10
C LYS A 164 -1.91 -0.20 -8.26
N ALA A 165 -0.68 0.31 -8.12
CA ALA A 165 0.35 -0.36 -7.32
C ALA A 165 0.11 -0.27 -5.81
N ASP A 166 -0.72 0.67 -5.35
CA ASP A 166 -1.09 0.86 -3.95
C ASP A 166 -2.49 1.48 -3.85
N LEU A 167 -3.06 1.45 -2.64
CA LEU A 167 -4.32 2.09 -2.31
C LEU A 167 -4.12 3.55 -1.92
N THR A 168 -5.13 4.39 -2.15
CA THR A 168 -5.10 5.81 -1.78
C THR A 168 -5.28 6.04 -0.28
N GLY A 169 -5.76 5.04 0.45
CA GLY A 169 -6.04 5.09 1.87
C GLY A 169 -6.51 3.74 2.43
N GLY A 170 -7.23 3.79 3.54
CA GLY A 170 -7.65 2.62 4.29
C GLY A 170 -6.72 2.31 5.46
N SER A 171 -7.25 1.61 6.45
CA SER A 171 -6.53 1.17 7.64
C SER A 171 -7.20 -0.07 8.21
N TRP A 172 -6.43 -0.94 8.84
CA TRP A 172 -6.98 -2.02 9.65
C TRP A 172 -7.60 -1.46 10.93
N VAL A 173 -8.83 -1.86 11.21
CA VAL A 173 -9.54 -1.50 12.43
C VAL A 173 -10.04 -2.76 13.15
N PRO A 174 -9.86 -2.86 14.48
CA PRO A 174 -10.40 -3.96 15.25
C PRO A 174 -11.90 -3.80 15.44
N THR A 175 -12.58 -4.92 15.72
CA THR A 175 -13.99 -4.91 16.09
C THR A 175 -14.17 -4.26 17.45
N THR A 176 -14.79 -3.09 17.45
CA THR A 176 -15.33 -2.38 18.61
C THR A 176 -16.79 -1.99 18.30
N PRO A 177 -17.63 -1.65 19.29
CA PRO A 177 -19.00 -1.22 19.03
C PRO A 177 -19.08 -0.01 18.08
N GLN A 178 -18.05 0.83 18.05
CA GLN A 178 -17.94 1.98 17.16
C GLN A 178 -17.47 1.58 15.76
N ASN A 179 -16.41 0.78 15.66
CA ASN A 179 -15.82 0.41 14.37
C ASN A 179 -16.72 -0.55 13.57
N VAL A 180 -17.38 -1.48 14.27
CA VAL A 180 -18.23 -2.51 13.64
C VAL A 180 -19.33 -1.89 12.79
N LEU A 181 -19.81 -0.68 13.12
CA LEU A 181 -20.83 0.06 12.37
C LEU A 181 -20.46 0.28 10.89
N LYS A 182 -19.17 0.29 10.55
CA LYS A 182 -18.63 0.44 9.19
C LYS A 182 -18.29 -0.91 8.53
N PHE A 183 -18.36 -2.00 9.27
CA PHE A 183 -18.05 -3.33 8.73
C PHE A 183 -19.15 -3.76 7.78
N SER A 184 -18.80 -4.52 6.75
CA SER A 184 -19.78 -5.27 5.97
C SER A 184 -20.61 -6.14 6.93
N ALA A 185 -21.93 -6.07 6.88
CA ALA A 185 -22.79 -6.89 7.73
C ALA A 185 -22.58 -8.38 7.43
N VAL A 186 -22.60 -8.75 6.14
CA VAL A 186 -22.33 -10.13 5.71
C VAL A 186 -20.93 -10.56 6.13
N GLY A 187 -19.91 -9.73 5.85
CA GLY A 187 -18.53 -10.04 6.24
C GLY A 187 -18.34 -10.19 7.75
N TYR A 188 -19.00 -9.36 8.56
CA TYR A 188 -18.89 -9.40 10.00
C TYR A 188 -19.53 -10.64 10.61
N PHE A 189 -20.76 -10.99 10.21
CA PHE A 189 -21.41 -12.22 10.69
C PHE A 189 -20.63 -13.47 10.27
N PHE A 190 -20.12 -13.50 9.03
CA PHE A 190 -19.22 -14.56 8.58
C PHE A 190 -17.97 -14.69 9.46
N ALA A 191 -17.29 -13.57 9.76
CA ALA A 191 -16.10 -13.59 10.59
C ALA A 191 -16.40 -13.96 12.06
N LEU A 192 -17.56 -13.57 12.59
CA LEU A 192 -18.03 -14.00 13.92
C LEU A 192 -18.15 -15.53 13.98
N ASP A 193 -18.82 -16.14 13.01
CA ASP A 193 -19.03 -17.59 12.97
C ASP A 193 -17.70 -18.34 12.81
N LEU A 194 -16.81 -17.88 11.93
CA LEU A 194 -15.49 -18.48 11.75
C LEU A 194 -14.63 -18.35 13.01
N GLN A 195 -14.58 -17.17 13.63
CA GLN A 195 -13.78 -16.96 14.82
C GLN A 195 -14.30 -17.79 16.00
N ALA A 196 -15.63 -17.89 16.16
CA ALA A 196 -16.24 -18.73 17.18
C ALA A 196 -15.92 -20.22 16.97
N LYS A 197 -15.94 -20.70 15.72
CA LYS A 197 -15.67 -22.10 15.40
C LYS A 197 -14.19 -22.48 15.50
N TYR A 198 -13.31 -21.69 14.91
CA TYR A 198 -11.90 -22.05 14.73
C TYR A 198 -10.98 -21.38 15.74
N GLN A 199 -11.46 -20.39 16.49
CA GLN A 199 -10.70 -19.70 17.54
C GLN A 199 -9.38 -19.07 17.05
N VAL A 200 -9.31 -18.70 15.77
CA VAL A 200 -8.19 -17.99 15.13
C VAL A 200 -8.55 -16.54 14.83
N PRO A 201 -7.58 -15.61 14.72
CA PRO A 201 -7.86 -14.26 14.24
C PRO A 201 -8.46 -14.27 12.84
N ILE A 202 -9.37 -13.34 12.55
CA ILE A 202 -10.00 -13.18 11.24
C ILE A 202 -9.76 -11.77 10.72
N GLY A 203 -9.17 -11.66 9.53
CA GLY A 203 -9.02 -10.42 8.79
C GLY A 203 -10.00 -10.36 7.63
N ILE A 204 -10.74 -9.26 7.50
CA ILE A 204 -11.62 -8.99 6.36
C ILE A 204 -11.03 -7.85 5.56
N ILE A 205 -10.84 -8.03 4.26
CA ILE A 205 -10.58 -6.94 3.32
C ILE A 205 -11.89 -6.67 2.60
N LYS A 206 -12.55 -5.56 2.94
CA LYS A 206 -13.81 -5.13 2.30
C LYS A 206 -13.46 -4.34 1.03
N ASP A 207 -13.86 -4.88 -0.11
CA ASP A 207 -13.71 -4.27 -1.44
C ASP A 207 -14.98 -4.48 -2.27
N ALA A 208 -16.08 -3.86 -1.82
CA ALA A 208 -17.40 -4.03 -2.41
C ALA A 208 -18.05 -2.68 -2.71
N VAL A 209 -18.69 -2.56 -3.86
CA VAL A 209 -19.25 -1.30 -4.38
C VAL A 209 -20.68 -1.51 -4.88
N GLY A 210 -21.65 -0.87 -4.22
CA GLY A 210 -23.05 -0.93 -4.61
C GLY A 210 -23.30 -0.39 -6.02
N GLY A 211 -24.11 -1.11 -6.79
CA GLY A 211 -24.50 -0.69 -8.14
C GLY A 211 -23.42 -0.88 -9.21
N SER A 212 -22.26 -1.45 -8.88
CA SER A 212 -21.28 -1.81 -9.92
C SER A 212 -21.74 -3.05 -10.68
N PRO A 213 -21.81 -3.01 -12.03
CA PRO A 213 -22.07 -4.19 -12.84
C PRO A 213 -20.85 -5.12 -12.84
N ALA A 214 -21.01 -6.40 -13.20
CA ALA A 214 -19.92 -7.37 -13.18
C ALA A 214 -18.77 -6.98 -14.13
N GLU A 215 -19.12 -6.35 -15.25
CA GLU A 215 -18.23 -5.83 -16.28
C GLU A 215 -17.23 -4.80 -15.72
N ALA A 216 -17.61 -4.06 -14.67
CA ALA A 216 -16.72 -3.12 -14.01
C ALA A 216 -15.56 -3.79 -13.25
N TRP A 217 -15.66 -5.12 -13.02
CA TRP A 217 -14.67 -5.94 -12.32
C TRP A 217 -13.89 -6.86 -13.26
N LEU A 218 -14.19 -6.82 -14.57
CA LEU A 218 -13.50 -7.61 -15.57
C LEU A 218 -12.32 -6.83 -16.16
N SER A 219 -11.28 -7.56 -16.54
CA SER A 219 -10.19 -6.97 -17.32
C SER A 219 -10.70 -6.51 -18.69
N ALA A 220 -10.06 -5.49 -19.27
CA ALA A 220 -10.40 -5.02 -20.63
C ALA A 220 -10.32 -6.14 -21.68
N ASP A 221 -9.44 -7.13 -21.48
CA ASP A 221 -9.32 -8.27 -22.39
C ASP A 221 -10.46 -9.30 -22.20
N ALA A 222 -11.01 -9.42 -20.99
CA ALA A 222 -12.18 -10.27 -20.74
C ALA A 222 -13.46 -9.70 -21.36
N LEU A 223 -13.55 -8.37 -21.58
CA LEU A 223 -14.71 -7.70 -22.16
C LEU A 223 -14.76 -7.69 -23.70
N LYS A 224 -13.65 -8.05 -24.37
CA LYS A 224 -13.54 -8.01 -25.85
C LYS A 224 -14.00 -9.30 -26.54
N GLN A 225 -14.54 -10.27 -25.80
CA GLN A 225 -15.07 -11.54 -26.34
C GLN A 225 -16.49 -11.36 -26.85
#